data_AF-A0A9P8ADF6-F1
#
_entry.id   AF-A0A9P8ADF6-F1
#
_cell.length_a   1.000
_cell.length_b   1.000
_cell.length_c   1.000
_cell.angle_alpha   90.00
_cell.angle_beta   90.00
_cell.angle_gamma   90.00
#
_symmetry.space_group_name_H-M   'P 1'
#
loop_
_entity.id
_entity.type
_entity.pdbx_description
1 polymer ?
#
loop_
_entity_poly.entity_id
_entity_poly.type
_entity_poly.pdbx_seq_one_letter_code
_entity_poly.pdbx_strand_id
1 'polypeptide(L)'
;MTSQSLVKHFLTEGDKFILSWFSPLEDQGGYAVAVNYGSLIARIVFQPIEETLRLYFSKTLLDVTSGQANTERKSSALSEASRTLVALLHLQVAGSLFLLCFGSQYLTLVLEIFLPAQYLKTSAPKILSAWIWYIPVLAVNGGLEAFLASAAEKKDVNRQSGWMLVFSIIYIGSAIGLYRENYGDVSLVYANIVNLSARIVYVVVFAASFFRRHSGTDYVKWRQVLPSPSLFIALLVSLVVIPASETKWHATQIVQTQGRRAVFNWAVLIHVGIGTALALVCLWTWWNSSQSVLATFRARKTKVT
;
A
#
# COMPACT_ATOMS: atom_id res chain seq x y z
N MET A 1 4.85 29.50 17.01
CA MET A 1 5.19 28.40 16.09
C MET A 1 5.29 27.14 16.92
N THR A 2 4.24 26.32 16.89
CA THR A 2 3.95 25.35 17.95
C THR A 2 4.85 24.12 17.82
N SER A 3 5.23 23.52 18.95
CA SER A 3 6.02 22.27 19.02
C SER A 3 5.52 21.18 18.06
N GLN A 4 4.21 21.19 17.73
CA GLN A 4 3.57 20.35 16.72
C GLN A 4 4.12 20.53 15.29
N SER A 5 4.56 21.74 14.91
CA SER A 5 5.17 22.05 13.61
C SER A 5 6.64 21.61 13.53
N LEU A 6 7.39 21.71 14.63
CA LEU A 6 8.76 21.22 14.72
C LEU A 6 8.81 19.69 14.74
N VAL A 7 7.91 19.06 15.50
CA VAL A 7 7.71 17.61 15.47
C VAL A 7 7.28 17.16 14.07
N LYS A 8 6.33 17.83 13.42
CA LYS A 8 5.99 17.53 12.02
C LYS A 8 7.17 17.70 11.08
N HIS A 9 7.96 18.76 11.21
CA HIS A 9 9.11 18.99 10.33
C HIS A 9 10.18 17.91 10.49
N PHE A 10 10.52 17.55 11.74
CA PHE A 10 11.43 16.44 12.03
C PHE A 10 10.88 15.09 11.55
N LEU A 11 9.57 14.89 11.56
CA LEU A 11 8.93 13.67 11.07
C LEU A 11 8.80 13.56 9.56
N THR A 12 8.83 14.68 8.85
CA THR A 12 8.73 14.69 7.38
C THR A 12 10.13 14.66 6.74
N GLU A 13 11.14 15.16 7.45
CA GLU A 13 12.53 15.24 7.00
C GLU A 13 13.46 14.23 7.71
N GLY A 14 12.92 13.43 8.64
CA GLY A 14 13.67 12.45 9.44
C GLY A 14 14.45 11.45 8.58
N ASP A 15 13.87 11.01 7.46
CA ASP A 15 14.52 10.12 6.50
C ASP A 15 15.80 10.75 5.92
N LYS A 16 15.78 12.06 5.63
CA LYS A 16 16.94 12.77 5.09
C LYS A 16 18.01 12.98 6.15
N PHE A 17 17.63 13.24 7.41
CA PHE A 17 18.57 13.35 8.51
C PHE A 17 19.29 12.01 8.78
N ILE A 18 18.53 10.91 8.86
CA ILE A 18 19.11 9.58 9.06
C ILE A 18 20.00 9.19 7.87
N LEU A 19 19.53 9.42 6.63
CA LEU A 19 20.34 9.15 5.44
C LEU A 19 21.65 9.96 5.43
N SER A 20 21.61 11.25 5.78
CA SER A 20 22.81 12.11 5.79
C SER A 20 23.86 11.68 6.83
N TRP A 21 23.43 11.05 7.92
CA TRP A 21 24.32 10.62 9.00
C TRP A 21 24.93 9.25 8.74
N PHE A 22 24.17 8.35 8.12
CA PHE A 22 24.54 6.94 8.01
C PHE A 22 24.98 6.54 6.60
N SER A 23 24.44 7.12 5.53
CA SER A 23 24.66 6.66 4.15
C SER A 23 25.84 7.37 3.44
N PRO A 24 26.76 6.63 2.79
CA PRO A 24 27.83 7.20 1.98
C PRO A 24 27.31 8.14 0.89
N LEU A 25 28.04 9.23 0.59
CA LEU A 25 27.66 10.25 -0.40
C LEU A 25 27.33 9.66 -1.79
N GLU A 26 28.00 8.58 -2.18
CA GLU A 26 27.82 7.91 -3.47
C GLU A 26 26.45 7.22 -3.59
N ASP A 27 25.90 6.74 -2.47
CA ASP A 27 24.63 6.02 -2.43
C ASP A 27 23.41 6.94 -2.24
N GLN A 28 23.63 8.17 -1.74
CA GLN A 28 22.58 9.16 -1.54
C GLN A 28 21.85 9.52 -2.85
N GLY A 29 22.59 9.57 -3.97
CA GLY A 29 22.01 9.82 -5.29
C GLY A 29 21.12 8.67 -5.78
N GLY A 30 21.56 7.42 -5.57
CA GLY A 30 20.76 6.22 -5.87
C GLY A 30 19.50 6.15 -5.01
N TYR A 31 19.64 6.42 -3.71
CA TYR A 31 18.52 6.49 -2.78
C TYR A 31 17.50 7.55 -3.17
N ALA A 32 17.94 8.77 -3.48
CA ALA A 32 17.06 9.86 -3.88
C ALA A 32 16.25 9.51 -5.14
N VAL A 33 16.88 8.88 -6.14
CA VAL A 33 16.17 8.43 -7.36
C VAL A 33 15.15 7.35 -7.00
N ALA A 34 15.55 6.33 -6.25
CA ALA A 34 14.67 5.22 -5.88
C ALA A 34 13.46 5.68 -5.05
N VAL A 35 13.64 6.58 -4.08
CA VAL A 35 12.54 7.14 -3.29
C VAL A 35 11.62 8.00 -4.16
N ASN A 36 12.15 8.78 -5.10
CA ASN A 36 11.32 9.54 -6.02
C ASN A 36 10.50 8.62 -6.93
N TYR A 37 11.09 7.58 -7.51
CA TYR A 37 10.39 6.61 -8.35
C TYR A 37 9.36 5.81 -7.55
N GLY A 38 9.78 5.26 -6.41
CA GLY A 38 8.92 4.45 -5.54
C GLY A 38 7.73 5.22 -5.01
N SER A 39 7.92 6.49 -4.63
CA SER A 39 6.82 7.33 -4.11
C SER A 39 5.83 7.83 -5.18
N LEU A 40 6.10 7.63 -6.49
CA LEU A 40 5.17 8.03 -7.55
C LEU A 40 3.82 7.33 -7.42
N ILE A 41 3.79 6.04 -7.07
CA ILE A 41 2.52 5.32 -6.90
C ILE A 41 1.69 5.92 -5.76
N ALA A 42 2.36 6.34 -4.68
CA ALA A 42 1.72 7.02 -3.56
C ALA A 42 1.07 8.33 -4.02
N ARG A 43 1.79 9.12 -4.83
CA ARG A 43 1.33 10.44 -5.28
C ARG A 43 0.25 10.38 -6.36
N ILE A 44 0.40 9.47 -7.31
CA ILE A 44 -0.45 9.42 -8.51
C ILE A 44 -1.70 8.57 -8.27
N VAL A 45 -1.59 7.52 -7.44
CA VAL A 45 -2.69 6.57 -7.23
C VAL A 45 -3.29 6.71 -5.85
N PHE A 46 -2.48 6.59 -4.78
CA PHE A 46 -3.03 6.51 -3.42
C PHE A 46 -3.54 7.85 -2.90
N GLN A 47 -2.78 8.95 -3.08
CA GLN A 47 -3.18 10.28 -2.61
C GLN A 47 -4.57 10.70 -3.12
N PRO A 48 -4.89 10.64 -4.44
CA PRO A 48 -6.22 10.99 -4.91
C PRO A 48 -7.33 10.10 -4.34
N ILE A 49 -7.05 8.81 -4.16
CA ILE A 49 -7.97 7.85 -3.55
C ILE A 49 -8.22 8.24 -2.09
N GLU A 50 -7.17 8.49 -1.32
CA GLU A 50 -7.24 8.89 0.09
C GLU A 50 -8.03 10.19 0.31
N GLU A 51 -7.80 11.21 -0.52
CA GLU A 51 -8.53 12.47 -0.46
C GLU A 51 -10.01 12.27 -0.77
N THR A 52 -10.32 11.50 -1.81
CA THR A 52 -11.69 11.16 -2.19
C THR A 52 -12.41 10.41 -1.07
N LEU A 53 -11.74 9.43 -0.46
CA LEU A 53 -12.27 8.67 0.67
C LEU A 53 -12.51 9.54 1.89
N ARG A 54 -11.59 10.47 2.18
CA ARG A 54 -11.74 11.40 3.30
C ARG A 54 -13.00 12.26 3.13
N LEU A 55 -13.20 12.82 1.94
CA LEU A 55 -14.41 13.58 1.63
C LEU A 55 -15.68 12.71 1.73
N TYR A 56 -15.63 11.50 1.18
CA TYR A 56 -16.74 10.56 1.21
C TYR A 56 -17.14 10.16 2.64
N PHE A 57 -16.19 9.74 3.47
CA PHE A 57 -16.47 9.35 4.85
C PHE A 57 -16.91 10.55 5.70
N SER A 58 -16.29 11.72 5.50
CA SER A 58 -16.67 12.94 6.23
C SER A 58 -18.13 13.29 5.97
N LYS A 59 -18.57 13.23 4.71
CA LYS A 59 -19.98 13.45 4.34
C LYS A 59 -20.91 12.36 4.88
N THR A 60 -20.50 11.09 4.76
CA THR A 60 -21.34 9.94 5.15
C THR A 60 -21.55 9.87 6.66
N LEU A 61 -20.53 10.24 7.44
CA LEU A 61 -20.55 10.13 8.91
C LEU A 61 -20.88 11.43 9.64
N LEU A 62 -21.11 12.55 8.92
CA LEU A 62 -21.32 13.88 9.51
C LEU A 62 -22.41 13.91 10.59
N ASP A 63 -23.60 13.42 10.28
CA ASP A 63 -24.73 13.43 11.21
C ASP A 63 -24.53 12.45 12.37
N VAL A 64 -23.72 11.40 12.15
CA VAL A 64 -23.38 10.39 13.16
C VAL A 64 -22.42 10.98 14.20
N THR A 65 -21.36 11.65 13.74
CA THR A 65 -20.35 12.26 14.62
C THR A 65 -20.84 13.53 15.29
N SER A 66 -21.79 14.24 14.68
CA SER A 66 -22.43 15.44 15.26
C SER A 66 -23.58 15.11 16.23
N GLY A 67 -23.96 13.84 16.35
CA GLY A 67 -25.05 13.41 17.24
C GLY A 67 -26.45 13.83 16.76
N GLN A 68 -26.61 14.20 15.49
CA GLN A 68 -27.87 14.70 14.91
C GLN A 68 -28.64 13.63 14.13
N ALA A 69 -28.04 12.48 13.86
CA ALA A 69 -28.68 11.37 13.16
C ALA A 69 -29.73 10.66 14.04
N ASN A 70 -30.95 10.48 13.50
CA ASN A 70 -31.91 9.53 14.05
C ASN A 70 -31.42 8.08 13.89
N THR A 71 -32.05 7.12 14.57
CA THR A 71 -31.60 5.72 14.63
C THR A 71 -31.46 5.08 13.24
N GLU A 72 -32.42 5.31 12.34
CA GLU A 72 -32.41 4.73 10.99
C GLU A 72 -31.28 5.31 10.12
N ARG A 73 -31.15 6.65 10.06
CA ARG A 73 -30.08 7.32 9.30
C ARG A 73 -28.71 6.93 9.83
N LYS A 74 -28.57 6.83 11.16
CA LYS A 74 -27.33 6.40 11.81
C LYS A 74 -26.94 5.00 11.39
N SER A 75 -27.86 4.04 11.46
CA SER A 75 -27.60 2.65 11.06
C SER A 75 -27.24 2.56 9.56
N SER A 76 -27.96 3.28 8.70
CA SER A 76 -27.68 3.33 7.27
C SER A 76 -26.29 3.91 6.96
N ALA A 77 -25.94 5.05 7.56
CA ALA A 77 -24.64 5.69 7.38
C ALA A 77 -23.47 4.82 7.87
N LEU A 78 -23.62 4.17 9.03
CA LEU A 78 -22.61 3.24 9.55
C LEU A 78 -22.47 1.99 8.67
N SER A 79 -23.59 1.44 8.17
CA SER A 79 -23.56 0.31 7.23
C SER A 79 -22.84 0.68 5.94
N GLU A 80 -23.15 1.85 5.39
CA GLU A 80 -22.54 2.36 4.17
C GLU A 80 -21.03 2.60 4.37
N ALA A 81 -20.63 3.31 5.43
CA ALA A 81 -19.22 3.56 5.73
C ALA A 81 -18.43 2.26 5.96
N SER A 82 -19.00 1.30 6.69
CA SER A 82 -18.34 0.01 6.94
C SER A 82 -18.15 -0.77 5.64
N ARG A 83 -19.19 -0.85 4.79
CA ARG A 83 -19.12 -1.54 3.49
C ARG A 83 -18.08 -0.90 2.58
N THR A 84 -18.06 0.43 2.48
CA THR A 84 -17.08 1.14 1.65
C THR A 84 -15.65 0.92 2.15
N LEU A 85 -15.43 0.97 3.48
CA LEU A 85 -14.11 0.69 4.07
C LEU A 85 -13.65 -0.74 3.76
N VAL A 86 -14.52 -1.74 3.97
CA VAL A 86 -14.20 -3.14 3.68
C VAL A 86 -13.94 -3.37 2.19
N ALA A 87 -14.76 -2.80 1.31
CA ALA A 87 -14.59 -2.94 -0.13
C ALA A 87 -13.28 -2.29 -0.62
N LEU A 88 -12.93 -1.12 -0.10
CA LEU A 88 -11.65 -0.47 -0.38
C LEU A 88 -10.48 -1.32 0.08
N LEU A 89 -10.48 -1.77 1.33
CA LEU A 89 -9.38 -2.57 1.86
C LEU A 89 -9.25 -3.90 1.10
N HIS A 90 -10.37 -4.50 0.69
CA HIS A 90 -10.37 -5.68 -0.17
C HIS A 90 -9.68 -5.41 -1.51
N LEU A 91 -10.00 -4.29 -2.16
CA LEU A 91 -9.35 -3.87 -3.41
C LEU A 91 -7.84 -3.63 -3.21
N GLN A 92 -7.46 -2.95 -2.13
CA GLN A 92 -6.07 -2.64 -1.81
C GLN A 92 -5.27 -3.90 -1.49
N VAL A 93 -5.82 -4.83 -0.70
CA VAL A 93 -5.17 -6.11 -0.38
C VAL A 93 -5.07 -6.98 -1.64
N ALA A 94 -6.13 -7.08 -2.45
CA ALA A 94 -6.05 -7.80 -3.71
C ALA A 94 -4.96 -7.22 -4.62
N GLY A 95 -4.99 -5.91 -4.89
CA GLY A 95 -3.97 -5.23 -5.70
C GLY A 95 -2.55 -5.38 -5.14
N SER A 96 -2.42 -5.39 -3.81
CA SER A 96 -1.15 -5.67 -3.12
C SER A 96 -0.63 -7.07 -3.41
N LEU A 97 -1.51 -8.08 -3.40
CA LEU A 97 -1.11 -9.45 -3.74
C LEU A 97 -0.69 -9.58 -5.20
N PHE A 98 -1.35 -8.88 -6.13
CA PHE A 98 -0.89 -8.80 -7.52
C PHE A 98 0.50 -8.15 -7.59
N LEU A 99 0.72 -7.03 -6.92
CA LEU A 99 2.01 -6.36 -6.91
C LEU A 99 3.11 -7.25 -6.32
N LEU A 100 2.85 -7.93 -5.20
CA LEU A 100 3.82 -8.83 -4.59
C LEU A 100 4.10 -10.03 -5.51
N CYS A 101 3.08 -10.59 -6.16
CA CYS A 101 3.23 -11.74 -7.03
C CYS A 101 3.93 -11.41 -8.34
N PHE A 102 3.47 -10.38 -9.07
CA PHE A 102 4.00 -10.06 -10.40
C PHE A 102 5.12 -9.03 -10.33
N GLY A 103 4.99 -8.02 -9.46
CA GLY A 103 6.01 -7.00 -9.27
C GLY A 103 7.33 -7.61 -8.82
N SER A 104 7.35 -8.55 -7.87
CA SER A 104 8.60 -9.20 -7.45
C SER A 104 9.30 -9.99 -8.56
N GLN A 105 8.53 -10.61 -9.46
CA GLN A 105 9.05 -11.46 -10.54
C GLN A 105 9.55 -10.64 -11.74
N TYR A 106 8.86 -9.55 -12.05
CA TYR A 106 9.17 -8.71 -13.20
C TYR A 106 10.01 -7.47 -12.86
N LEU A 107 10.31 -7.22 -11.59
CA LEU A 107 11.02 -6.00 -11.17
C LEU A 107 12.35 -5.84 -11.91
N THR A 108 13.17 -6.88 -11.98
CA THR A 108 14.48 -6.80 -12.65
C THR A 108 14.32 -6.41 -14.12
N LEU A 109 13.35 -7.02 -14.83
CA LEU A 109 13.05 -6.65 -16.22
C LEU A 109 12.62 -5.18 -16.33
N VAL A 110 11.73 -4.73 -15.44
CA VAL A 110 11.24 -3.34 -15.42
C VAL A 110 12.39 -2.37 -15.13
N LEU A 111 13.26 -2.66 -14.17
CA LEU A 111 14.38 -1.79 -13.82
C LEU A 111 15.36 -1.63 -14.98
N GLU A 112 15.75 -2.71 -15.64
CA GLU A 112 16.67 -2.67 -16.79
C GLU A 112 16.11 -1.87 -17.99
N ILE A 113 14.78 -1.80 -18.12
CA ILE A 113 14.14 -1.05 -19.20
C ILE A 113 13.99 0.44 -18.83
N PHE A 114 13.49 0.71 -17.62
CA PHE A 114 13.03 2.05 -17.22
C PHE A 114 14.03 2.83 -16.37
N LEU A 115 14.84 2.17 -15.54
CA LEU A 115 15.83 2.85 -14.72
C LEU A 115 17.00 3.29 -15.60
N PRO A 116 17.44 4.56 -15.56
CA PRO A 116 18.62 4.98 -16.32
C PRO A 116 19.86 4.18 -15.93
N ALA A 117 20.68 3.78 -16.91
CA ALA A 117 21.78 2.83 -16.72
C ALA A 117 22.79 3.24 -15.64
N GLN A 118 22.99 4.53 -15.43
CA GLN A 118 23.86 5.07 -14.38
C GLN A 118 23.40 4.72 -12.95
N TYR A 119 22.12 4.41 -12.75
CA TYR A 119 21.56 4.04 -11.46
C TYR A 119 21.39 2.52 -11.27
N LEU A 120 21.62 1.71 -12.30
CA LEU A 120 21.53 0.24 -12.18
C LEU A 120 22.63 -0.35 -11.27
N LYS A 121 23.75 0.35 -11.11
CA LYS A 121 24.89 -0.09 -10.28
C LYS A 121 24.94 0.60 -8.91
N THR A 122 23.93 1.38 -8.54
CA THR A 122 23.85 2.07 -7.24
C THR A 122 22.95 1.31 -6.27
N SER A 123 22.64 1.90 -5.10
CA SER A 123 21.64 1.39 -4.16
C SER A 123 20.21 1.35 -4.71
N ALA A 124 19.92 2.03 -5.84
CA ALA A 124 18.57 2.22 -6.34
C ALA A 124 17.77 0.93 -6.63
N PRO A 125 18.30 -0.11 -7.30
CA PRO A 125 17.58 -1.35 -7.55
C PRO A 125 17.19 -2.10 -6.26
N LYS A 126 18.08 -2.10 -5.26
CA LYS A 126 17.83 -2.74 -3.96
C LYS A 126 16.71 -2.03 -3.22
N ILE A 127 16.73 -0.69 -3.23
CA ILE A 127 15.69 0.13 -2.60
C ILE A 127 14.35 -0.08 -3.32
N LEU A 128 14.31 -0.01 -4.65
CA LEU A 128 13.10 -0.26 -5.44
C LEU A 128 12.54 -1.68 -5.23
N SER A 129 13.41 -2.66 -4.96
CA SER A 129 12.99 -4.01 -4.55
C SER A 129 12.30 -4.02 -3.19
N ALA A 130 12.79 -3.25 -2.21
CA ALA A 130 12.09 -3.08 -0.95
C ALA A 130 10.76 -2.31 -1.11
N TRP A 131 10.66 -1.40 -2.08
CA TRP A 131 9.40 -0.71 -2.38
C TRP A 131 8.27 -1.66 -2.80
N ILE A 132 8.57 -2.80 -3.45
CA ILE A 132 7.55 -3.82 -3.75
C ILE A 132 6.84 -4.30 -2.47
N TRP A 133 7.54 -4.37 -1.34
CA TRP A 133 6.97 -4.72 -0.04
C TRP A 133 6.36 -3.52 0.68
N TYR A 134 6.87 -2.32 0.43
CA TYR A 134 6.39 -1.10 1.07
C TYR A 134 5.03 -0.63 0.52
N ILE A 135 4.84 -0.69 -0.79
CA ILE A 135 3.62 -0.22 -1.48
C ILE A 135 2.34 -0.88 -0.93
N PRO A 136 2.28 -2.20 -0.67
CA PRO A 136 1.14 -2.84 -0.01
C PRO A 136 0.75 -2.21 1.33
N VAL A 137 1.74 -1.96 2.19
CA VAL A 137 1.53 -1.40 3.53
C VAL A 137 1.07 0.04 3.40
N LEU A 138 1.65 0.79 2.47
CA LEU A 138 1.28 2.17 2.18
C LEU A 138 -0.18 2.27 1.70
N ALA A 139 -0.61 1.39 0.79
CA ALA A 139 -1.97 1.37 0.27
C ALA A 139 -3.01 1.18 1.38
N VAL A 140 -2.81 0.17 2.23
CA VAL A 140 -3.71 -0.17 3.34
C VAL A 140 -3.70 0.93 4.40
N ASN A 141 -2.52 1.47 4.76
CA ASN A 141 -2.40 2.56 5.72
C ASN A 141 -3.17 3.80 5.26
N GLY A 142 -3.00 4.23 4.00
CA GLY A 142 -3.66 5.42 3.47
C GLY A 142 -5.19 5.34 3.54
N GLY A 143 -5.76 4.21 3.09
CA GLY A 143 -7.21 3.99 3.14
C GLY A 143 -7.79 4.02 4.57
N LEU A 144 -7.06 3.43 5.51
CA LEU A 144 -7.42 3.44 6.94
C LEU A 144 -7.27 4.85 7.55
N GLU A 145 -6.17 5.56 7.29
CA GLU A 145 -5.95 6.91 7.81
C GLU A 145 -6.96 7.92 7.25
N ALA A 146 -7.42 7.76 6.00
CA ALA A 146 -8.51 8.55 5.45
C ALA A 146 -9.83 8.36 6.23
N PHE A 147 -10.14 7.12 6.64
CA PHE A 147 -11.29 6.84 7.51
C PHE A 147 -11.10 7.47 8.90
N LEU A 148 -9.95 7.26 9.55
CA LEU A 148 -9.65 7.85 10.86
C LEU A 148 -9.80 9.37 10.83
N ALA A 149 -9.19 10.04 9.85
CA ALA A 149 -9.25 11.50 9.72
C ALA A 149 -10.68 12.04 9.54
N SER A 150 -11.59 11.23 8.99
CA SER A 150 -12.98 11.61 8.75
C SER A 150 -13.91 11.31 9.92
N ALA A 151 -13.61 10.24 10.66
CA ALA A 151 -14.47 9.72 11.73
C ALA A 151 -14.02 10.15 13.14
N ALA A 152 -12.78 10.62 13.30
CA ALA A 152 -12.21 10.96 14.59
C ALA A 152 -12.88 12.18 15.24
N GLU A 153 -13.28 12.02 16.50
CA GLU A 153 -13.65 13.13 17.37
C GLU A 153 -12.39 13.82 17.94
N LYS A 154 -12.54 15.00 18.57
CA LYS A 154 -11.44 15.75 19.19
C LYS A 154 -10.57 14.91 20.14
N LYS A 155 -11.19 14.03 20.93
CA LYS A 155 -10.48 13.11 21.84
C LYS A 155 -9.62 12.08 21.09
N ASP A 156 -10.10 11.60 19.96
CA ASP A 156 -9.42 10.59 19.15
C ASP A 156 -8.25 11.23 18.39
N VAL A 157 -8.39 12.47 17.90
CA VAL A 157 -7.29 13.28 17.31
C VAL A 157 -6.20 13.58 18.34
N ASN A 158 -6.57 13.94 19.58
CA ASN A 158 -5.62 14.17 20.66
C ASN A 158 -4.86 12.88 21.00
N ARG A 159 -5.57 11.75 21.10
CA ARG A 159 -4.93 10.44 21.33
C ARG A 159 -3.99 10.09 20.18
N GLN A 160 -4.41 10.27 18.94
CA GLN A 160 -3.57 10.02 17.76
C GLN A 160 -2.30 10.87 17.80
N SER A 161 -2.39 12.14 18.19
CA SER A 161 -1.22 13.03 18.31
C SER A 161 -0.18 12.51 19.31
N GLY A 162 -0.62 11.88 20.42
CA GLY A 162 0.29 11.18 21.33
C GLY A 162 0.92 9.93 20.71
N TRP A 163 0.13 9.12 20.02
CA TRP A 163 0.63 7.93 19.31
C TRP A 163 1.59 8.26 18.17
N MET A 164 1.47 9.44 17.55
CA MET A 164 2.44 9.91 16.56
C MET A 164 3.87 9.90 17.11
N LEU A 165 4.07 10.27 18.38
CA LEU A 165 5.40 10.21 19.02
C LEU A 165 5.91 8.77 19.17
N VAL A 166 5.04 7.85 19.55
CA VAL A 166 5.38 6.43 19.67
C VAL A 166 5.77 5.85 18.31
N PHE A 167 5.02 6.18 17.26
CA PHE A 167 5.34 5.80 15.89
C PHE A 167 6.69 6.34 15.42
N SER A 168 7.04 7.58 15.80
CA SER A 168 8.37 8.14 15.54
C SER A 168 9.48 7.34 16.21
N ILE A 169 9.29 6.95 17.47
CA ILE A 169 10.28 6.17 18.23
C ILE A 169 10.43 4.78 17.60
N ILE A 170 9.31 4.13 17.23
CA ILE A 170 9.32 2.85 16.51
C ILE A 170 10.09 2.98 15.20
N TYR A 171 9.83 4.04 14.43
CA TYR A 171 10.52 4.29 13.18
C TYR A 171 12.03 4.47 13.36
N ILE A 172 12.45 5.40 14.22
CA ILE A 172 13.88 5.69 14.47
C ILE A 172 14.59 4.46 15.04
N GLY A 173 13.98 3.78 16.01
CA GLY A 173 14.53 2.56 16.59
C GLY A 173 14.69 1.44 15.55
N SER A 174 13.70 1.25 14.69
CA SER A 174 13.76 0.25 13.60
C SER A 174 14.82 0.62 12.57
N ALA A 175 14.92 1.89 12.18
CA ALA A 175 15.91 2.37 11.23
C ALA A 175 17.34 2.14 11.74
N ILE A 176 17.63 2.56 12.98
CA ILE A 176 18.95 2.36 13.60
C ILE A 176 19.25 0.88 13.77
N GLY A 177 18.28 0.08 14.23
CA GLY A 177 18.43 -1.36 14.43
C GLY A 177 18.78 -2.07 13.11
N LEU A 178 17.99 -1.84 12.06
CA LEU A 178 18.23 -2.44 10.75
C LEU A 178 19.53 -1.94 10.10
N TYR A 179 19.90 -0.68 10.31
CA TYR A 179 21.17 -0.16 9.82
C TYR A 179 22.36 -0.89 10.47
N ARG A 180 22.30 -1.16 11.78
CA ARG A 180 23.32 -1.92 12.51
C ARG A 180 23.45 -3.37 12.05
N GLU A 181 22.35 -3.98 11.60
CA GLU A 181 22.32 -5.33 11.02
C GLU A 181 22.78 -5.36 9.54
N ASN A 182 23.45 -4.31 9.05
CA ASN A 182 23.99 -4.20 7.69
C ASN A 182 22.96 -4.20 6.55
N TYR A 183 21.72 -3.75 6.79
CA TYR A 183 20.72 -3.58 5.72
C TYR A 183 20.98 -2.34 4.83
N GLY A 184 21.96 -1.49 5.17
CA GLY A 184 22.34 -0.30 4.42
C GLY A 184 21.16 0.67 4.25
N ASP A 185 21.08 1.37 3.11
CA ASP A 185 20.03 2.37 2.86
C ASP A 185 18.61 1.80 2.81
N VAL A 186 18.47 0.49 2.57
CA VAL A 186 17.17 -0.18 2.52
C VAL A 186 16.51 -0.22 3.90
N SER A 187 17.31 -0.07 4.98
CA SER A 187 16.84 0.02 6.36
C SER A 187 15.72 1.06 6.56
N LEU A 188 15.80 2.21 5.87
CA LEU A 188 14.80 3.27 5.97
C LEU A 188 13.43 2.86 5.40
N VAL A 189 13.43 2.07 4.31
CA VAL A 189 12.19 1.55 3.71
C VAL A 189 11.55 0.52 4.63
N TYR A 190 12.35 -0.41 5.18
CA TYR A 190 11.84 -1.42 6.10
C TYR A 190 11.40 -0.82 7.45
N ALA A 191 12.11 0.18 7.96
CA ALA A 191 11.68 0.92 9.15
C ALA A 191 10.32 1.60 8.92
N ASN A 192 10.12 2.17 7.74
CA ASN A 192 8.82 2.72 7.34
C ASN A 192 7.74 1.64 7.25
N ILE A 193 8.05 0.44 6.74
CA ILE A 193 7.12 -0.70 6.77
C ILE A 193 6.68 -1.04 8.20
N VAL A 194 7.63 -1.13 9.14
CA VAL A 194 7.33 -1.41 10.56
C VAL A 194 6.45 -0.30 11.15
N ASN A 195 6.83 0.96 10.92
CA ASN A 195 6.09 2.13 11.40
C ASN A 195 4.65 2.17 10.86
N LEU A 196 4.45 2.02 9.54
CA LEU A 196 3.13 2.00 8.93
C LEU A 196 2.32 0.77 9.37
N SER A 197 2.95 -0.37 9.62
CA SER A 197 2.26 -1.56 10.15
C SER A 197 1.70 -1.30 11.55
N ALA A 198 2.49 -0.68 12.44
CA ALA A 198 2.02 -0.27 13.77
C ALA A 198 0.84 0.72 13.68
N ARG A 199 0.90 1.65 12.72
CA ARG A 199 -0.20 2.58 12.43
C ARG A 199 -1.44 1.87 11.93
N ILE A 200 -1.31 0.92 11.00
CA ILE A 200 -2.44 0.12 10.51
C ILE A 200 -3.15 -0.56 11.69
N VAL A 201 -2.40 -1.20 12.60
CA VAL A 201 -2.98 -1.83 13.80
C VAL A 201 -3.74 -0.81 14.64
N TYR A 202 -3.15 0.35 14.92
CA TYR A 202 -3.81 1.43 15.65
C TYR A 202 -5.13 1.86 15.01
N VAL A 203 -5.13 2.08 13.69
CA VAL A 203 -6.31 2.57 12.98
C VAL A 203 -7.38 1.48 12.86
N VAL A 204 -7.00 0.21 12.68
CA VAL A 204 -7.93 -0.93 12.70
C VAL A 204 -8.63 -1.04 14.06
N VAL A 205 -7.88 -0.91 15.17
CA VAL A 205 -8.44 -0.89 16.52
C VAL A 205 -9.37 0.30 16.73
N PHE A 206 -8.98 1.49 16.23
CA PHE A 206 -9.85 2.67 16.24
C PHE A 206 -11.15 2.41 15.46
N ALA A 207 -11.06 1.88 14.23
CA ALA A 207 -12.21 1.64 13.37
C ALA A 207 -13.20 0.65 14.01
N ALA A 208 -12.71 -0.48 14.53
CA ALA A 208 -13.54 -1.44 15.25
C ALA A 208 -14.23 -0.79 16.46
N SER A 209 -13.49 -0.01 17.24
CA SER A 209 -14.02 0.72 18.41
C SER A 209 -15.05 1.78 18.01
N PHE A 210 -14.85 2.47 16.89
CA PHE A 210 -15.77 3.48 16.37
C PHE A 210 -17.12 2.86 16.02
N PHE A 211 -17.13 1.77 15.24
CA PHE A 211 -18.38 1.11 14.86
C PHE A 211 -19.11 0.52 16.06
N ARG A 212 -18.39 -0.11 16.99
CA ARG A 212 -18.97 -0.66 18.23
C ARG A 212 -19.59 0.43 19.10
N ARG A 213 -18.91 1.58 19.27
CA ARG A 213 -19.41 2.74 20.05
C ARG A 213 -20.72 3.29 19.48
N HIS A 214 -20.85 3.37 18.16
CA HIS A 214 -21.98 4.03 17.52
C HIS A 214 -23.17 3.12 17.23
N SER A 215 -22.96 1.81 17.13
CA SER A 215 -24.00 0.86 16.74
C SER A 215 -24.30 -0.26 17.73
N GLY A 216 -23.45 -0.45 18.75
CA GLY A 216 -23.57 -1.56 19.69
C GLY A 216 -23.27 -2.95 19.10
N THR A 217 -22.92 -3.06 17.81
CA THR A 217 -22.64 -4.32 17.11
C THR A 217 -21.40 -4.21 16.22
N ASP A 218 -20.82 -5.34 15.83
CA ASP A 218 -19.66 -5.37 14.93
C ASP A 218 -20.10 -5.24 13.46
N TYR A 219 -19.98 -4.02 12.92
CA TYR A 219 -20.26 -3.75 11.50
C TYR A 219 -19.13 -4.24 10.58
N VAL A 220 -17.88 -4.20 11.04
CA VAL A 220 -16.71 -4.52 10.20
C VAL A 220 -16.40 -6.01 10.26
N LYS A 221 -16.64 -6.70 9.15
CA LYS A 221 -16.25 -8.10 8.96
C LYS A 221 -14.87 -8.17 8.33
N TRP A 222 -13.80 -8.09 9.12
CA TRP A 222 -12.41 -8.08 8.64
C TRP A 222 -12.05 -9.27 7.73
N ARG A 223 -12.70 -10.42 7.90
CA ARG A 223 -12.52 -11.58 7.00
C ARG A 223 -12.87 -11.28 5.54
N GLN A 224 -13.76 -10.32 5.28
CA GLN A 224 -14.16 -9.91 3.92
C GLN A 224 -13.10 -9.04 3.23
N VAL A 225 -12.13 -8.51 3.98
CA VAL A 225 -10.98 -7.78 3.42
C VAL A 225 -10.06 -8.75 2.68
N LEU A 226 -9.94 -9.99 3.14
CA LEU A 226 -9.09 -10.98 2.48
C LEU A 226 -9.72 -11.45 1.17
N PRO A 227 -8.93 -11.56 0.08
CA PRO A 227 -9.40 -12.15 -1.16
C PRO A 227 -9.79 -13.62 -1.03
N SER A 228 -10.50 -14.12 -2.03
CA SER A 228 -10.96 -15.50 -2.06
C SER A 228 -9.80 -16.50 -2.11
N PRO A 229 -9.96 -17.71 -1.53
CA PRO A 229 -8.95 -18.77 -1.64
C PRO A 229 -8.59 -19.12 -3.09
N SER A 230 -9.54 -19.00 -4.04
CA SER A 230 -9.29 -19.19 -5.47
C SER A 230 -8.27 -18.21 -6.04
N LEU A 231 -8.28 -16.94 -5.61
CA LEU A 231 -7.26 -15.98 -6.03
C LEU A 231 -5.89 -16.38 -5.46
N PHE A 232 -5.83 -16.77 -4.19
CA PHE A 232 -4.58 -17.23 -3.58
C PHE A 232 -3.99 -18.41 -4.34
N ILE A 233 -4.80 -19.41 -4.70
CA ILE A 233 -4.34 -20.56 -5.50
C ILE A 233 -3.82 -20.10 -6.86
N ALA A 234 -4.53 -19.23 -7.57
CA ALA A 234 -4.11 -18.73 -8.87
C ALA A 234 -2.77 -17.94 -8.80
N LEU A 235 -2.59 -17.13 -7.76
CA LEU A 235 -1.34 -16.42 -7.51
C LEU A 235 -0.20 -17.37 -7.14
N LEU A 236 -0.46 -18.41 -6.32
CA LEU A 236 0.53 -19.44 -6.00
C LEU A 236 0.99 -20.18 -7.26
N VAL A 237 0.07 -20.54 -8.16
CA VAL A 237 0.41 -21.12 -9.46
C VAL A 237 1.29 -20.15 -10.27
N SER A 238 0.96 -18.86 -10.26
CA SER A 238 1.74 -17.84 -10.95
C SER A 238 3.16 -17.72 -10.40
N LEU A 239 3.32 -17.78 -9.08
CA LEU A 239 4.62 -17.77 -8.39
C LEU A 239 5.50 -19.00 -8.70
N VAL A 240 4.93 -20.08 -9.23
CA VAL A 240 5.68 -21.26 -9.66
C VAL A 240 5.99 -21.20 -11.16
N VAL A 241 4.98 -20.86 -11.97
CA VAL A 241 5.10 -20.89 -13.43
C VAL A 241 6.00 -19.78 -13.97
N ILE A 242 5.97 -18.58 -13.38
CA ILE A 242 6.78 -17.45 -13.84
C ILE A 242 8.29 -17.73 -13.65
N PRO A 243 8.80 -18.15 -12.48
CA PRO A 243 10.20 -18.55 -12.33
C PRO A 243 10.63 -19.71 -13.24
N ALA A 244 9.75 -20.69 -13.45
CA ALA A 244 10.04 -21.81 -14.36
C ALA A 244 10.17 -21.31 -15.81
N SER A 245 9.31 -20.39 -16.23
CA SER A 245 9.41 -19.70 -17.51
C SER A 245 10.70 -18.88 -17.62
N GLU A 246 11.06 -18.14 -16.58
CA GLU A 246 12.30 -17.36 -16.53
C GLU A 246 13.53 -18.27 -16.70
N THR A 247 13.58 -19.39 -15.99
CA THR A 247 14.69 -20.35 -16.05
C THR A 247 14.81 -20.99 -17.44
N LYS A 248 13.68 -21.23 -18.13
CA LYS A 248 13.66 -21.84 -19.46
C LYS A 248 14.11 -20.88 -20.57
N TRP A 249 13.70 -19.62 -20.48
CA TRP A 249 13.90 -18.63 -21.54
C TRP A 249 15.03 -17.64 -21.25
N HIS A 250 15.61 -17.66 -20.05
CA HIS A 250 16.68 -16.77 -19.59
C HIS A 250 16.38 -15.29 -19.85
N ALA A 251 15.12 -14.86 -19.68
CA ALA A 251 14.68 -13.55 -20.13
C ALA A 251 15.39 -12.43 -19.37
N THR A 252 15.67 -12.58 -18.07
CA THR A 252 16.45 -11.62 -17.28
C THR A 252 17.87 -11.47 -17.80
N GLN A 253 18.56 -12.58 -18.14
CA GLN A 253 19.91 -12.52 -18.67
C GLN A 253 19.96 -11.83 -20.04
N ILE A 254 18.95 -12.10 -20.89
CA ILE A 254 18.80 -11.42 -22.18
C ILE A 254 18.58 -9.92 -21.97
N VAL A 255 17.75 -9.54 -21.00
CA VAL A 255 17.49 -8.13 -20.68
C VAL A 255 18.75 -7.42 -20.14
N GLN A 256 19.52 -8.07 -19.26
CA GLN A 256 20.77 -7.52 -18.74
C GLN A 256 21.85 -7.34 -19.82
N THR A 257 21.86 -8.19 -20.85
CA THR A 257 22.86 -8.11 -21.93
C THR A 257 22.46 -7.18 -23.07
N GLN A 258 21.18 -7.16 -23.44
CA GLN A 258 20.67 -6.38 -24.59
C GLN A 258 20.01 -5.06 -24.16
N GLY A 259 19.85 -4.82 -22.85
CA GLY A 259 19.17 -3.66 -22.28
C GLY A 259 17.78 -3.49 -22.89
N ARG A 260 17.44 -2.25 -23.28
CA ARG A 260 16.15 -1.91 -23.89
C ARG A 260 15.83 -2.67 -25.17
N ARG A 261 16.81 -3.18 -25.92
CA ARG A 261 16.54 -3.94 -27.16
C ARG A 261 15.97 -5.33 -26.87
N ALA A 262 16.15 -5.84 -25.65
CA ALA A 262 15.63 -7.14 -25.22
C ALA A 262 14.10 -7.26 -25.31
N VAL A 263 13.37 -6.13 -25.30
CA VAL A 263 11.91 -6.13 -25.45
C VAL A 263 11.43 -6.72 -26.78
N PHE A 264 12.29 -6.73 -27.80
CA PHE A 264 12.00 -7.34 -29.11
C PHE A 264 12.46 -8.80 -29.19
N ASN A 265 13.12 -9.32 -28.15
CA ASN A 265 13.59 -10.70 -28.12
C ASN A 265 12.40 -11.65 -27.90
N TRP A 266 12.30 -12.68 -28.74
CA TRP A 266 11.20 -13.63 -28.69
C TRP A 266 11.11 -14.37 -27.35
N ALA A 267 12.23 -14.69 -26.72
CA ALA A 267 12.26 -15.35 -25.41
C ALA A 267 11.68 -14.45 -24.30
N VAL A 268 12.02 -13.16 -24.32
CA VAL A 268 11.48 -12.16 -23.38
C VAL A 268 9.99 -11.96 -23.62
N LEU A 269 9.56 -11.86 -24.88
CA LEU A 269 8.16 -11.73 -25.26
C LEU A 269 7.32 -12.93 -24.81
N ILE A 270 7.81 -14.17 -25.00
CA ILE A 270 7.13 -15.38 -24.50
C ILE A 270 7.02 -15.34 -22.98
N HIS A 271 8.11 -15.02 -22.28
CA HIS A 271 8.13 -14.98 -20.82
C HIS A 271 7.12 -13.95 -20.25
N VAL A 272 7.12 -12.74 -20.81
CA VAL A 272 6.15 -11.68 -20.44
C VAL A 272 4.72 -12.06 -20.85
N GLY A 273 4.55 -12.72 -21.99
CA GLY A 273 3.25 -13.22 -22.46
C GLY A 273 2.64 -14.24 -21.50
N ILE A 274 3.45 -15.18 -20.97
CA ILE A 274 3.03 -16.15 -19.96
C ILE A 274 2.59 -15.43 -18.67
N GLY A 275 3.39 -14.47 -18.19
CA GLY A 275 3.03 -13.67 -17.01
C GLY A 275 1.74 -12.89 -17.20
N THR A 276 1.55 -12.30 -18.37
CA THR A 276 0.34 -11.53 -18.70
C THR A 276 -0.89 -12.43 -18.73
N ALA A 277 -0.79 -13.61 -19.34
CA ALA A 277 -1.89 -14.58 -19.35
C ALA A 277 -2.27 -15.01 -17.91
N LEU A 278 -1.27 -15.30 -17.07
CA LEU A 278 -1.49 -15.63 -15.65
C LEU A 278 -2.12 -14.47 -14.87
N ALA A 279 -1.66 -13.24 -15.11
CA ALA A 279 -2.24 -12.04 -14.50
C ALA A 279 -3.71 -11.86 -14.89
N LEU A 280 -4.08 -12.11 -16.15
CA LEU A 280 -5.47 -12.06 -16.61
C LEU A 280 -6.32 -13.16 -15.96
N VAL A 281 -5.79 -14.37 -15.79
CA VAL A 281 -6.47 -15.45 -15.06
C VAL A 281 -6.70 -15.06 -13.60
N CYS A 282 -5.68 -14.54 -12.92
CA CYS A 282 -5.81 -14.03 -11.55
C CYS A 282 -6.83 -12.89 -11.47
N LEU A 283 -6.83 -11.96 -12.43
CA LEU A 283 -7.78 -10.85 -12.47
C LEU A 283 -9.22 -11.36 -12.65
N TRP A 284 -9.41 -12.34 -13.53
CA TRP A 284 -10.71 -12.97 -13.76
C TRP A 284 -11.22 -13.73 -12.53
N THR A 285 -10.36 -14.52 -11.86
CA THR A 285 -10.74 -15.24 -10.65
C THR A 285 -11.09 -14.28 -9.51
N TRP A 286 -10.29 -13.23 -9.33
CA TRP A 286 -10.59 -12.16 -8.38
C TRP A 286 -11.94 -11.52 -8.70
N TRP A 287 -12.13 -11.03 -9.93
CA TRP A 287 -13.34 -10.33 -10.35
C TRP A 287 -14.61 -11.14 -10.10
N ASN A 288 -14.60 -12.42 -10.44
CA ASN A 288 -15.76 -13.30 -10.25
C ASN A 288 -16.03 -13.57 -8.77
N SER A 289 -15.00 -13.80 -7.97
CA SER A 289 -15.14 -14.08 -6.53
C SER A 289 -15.52 -12.85 -5.71
N SER A 290 -15.17 -11.66 -6.18
CA SER A 290 -15.37 -10.39 -5.46
C SER A 290 -16.66 -9.67 -5.84
N GLN A 291 -17.48 -10.21 -6.76
CA GLN A 291 -18.77 -9.59 -7.14
C GLN A 291 -19.67 -9.32 -5.93
N SER A 292 -19.71 -10.21 -4.94
CA SER A 292 -20.56 -10.06 -3.75
C SER A 292 -20.09 -8.92 -2.83
N VAL A 293 -18.78 -8.74 -2.70
CA VAL A 293 -18.16 -7.66 -1.91
C VAL A 293 -18.31 -6.31 -2.64
N LEU A 294 -18.17 -6.31 -3.97
CA LEU A 294 -18.20 -5.12 -4.83
C LEU A 294 -19.61 -4.71 -5.30
N ALA A 295 -20.62 -5.59 -5.17
CA ALA A 295 -22.02 -5.29 -5.54
C ALA A 295 -22.59 -4.06 -4.81
N THR A 296 -21.96 -3.68 -3.70
CA THR A 296 -22.20 -2.45 -2.95
C THR A 296 -22.08 -1.17 -3.80
N PHE A 297 -21.22 -1.13 -4.83
CA PHE A 297 -21.13 0.01 -5.75
C PHE A 297 -22.26 0.04 -6.80
N ARG A 298 -22.87 -1.11 -7.11
CA ARG A 298 -23.91 -1.22 -8.16
C ARG A 298 -25.31 -0.89 -7.65
N ALA A 299 -25.64 -1.23 -6.40
CA ALA A 299 -26.98 -1.04 -5.83
C ALA A 299 -27.41 0.44 -5.69
N ARG A 300 -26.49 1.40 -5.89
CA ARG A 300 -26.78 2.84 -5.83
C ARG A 300 -27.27 3.43 -7.16
N LYS A 301 -26.95 2.79 -8.30
CA LYS A 301 -27.39 3.27 -9.62
C LYS A 301 -28.88 3.04 -9.89
N THR A 302 -29.51 2.07 -9.23
CA THR A 302 -30.92 1.69 -9.44
C THR A 302 -31.92 2.39 -8.51
N LYS A 303 -31.46 3.21 -7.56
CA LYS A 303 -32.34 3.98 -6.66
C LYS A 303 -32.40 5.49 -6.96
N VAL A 304 -31.76 5.94 -8.04
CA VAL A 304 -31.68 7.36 -8.45
C VAL A 304 -32.33 7.59 -9.84
N THR A 305 -33.08 6.62 -10.34
CA THR A 305 -33.93 6.71 -11.53
C THR A 305 -35.35 6.34 -11.14
#